data_AF-A0A433HUR4-F1
#
_entry.id   AF-A0A433HUR4-F1
#
_cell.length_a   1.000
_cell.length_b   1.000
_cell.length_c   1.000
_cell.angle_alpha   90.00
_cell.angle_beta   90.00
_cell.angle_gamma   90.00
#
_symmetry.space_group_name_H-M   'P 1'
#
loop_
_entity.id
_entity.type
_entity.pdbx_description
1 polymer ?
#
loop_
_entity_poly.entity_id
_entity_poly.type
_entity_poly.pdbx_seq_one_letter_code
_entity_poly.pdbx_strand_id
1 'polypeptide(L)'
;MKKFFLCIPVLILLLSACNQKAEPVAKSSPDKKAAAESGDKEKSLTLEQVYEKTIEASNKLESLSLASELNQSITLKDQPEPLAIKSDIQMDVVKKPLSLYQKMKMTVEGQPPQETESYLTDDGFFQFDPVSKKWIKLPENMTTELLKIQNKQADPLAELKKMQEFIKDITFEMDDSHYILTLHASGDKFQAFLQEELQNNLSPELAENLQLSDGMNIKSLSYVYYIDKETYNPTKMINEMEIVTKQANEDIAINQKANSTFSNFNAIKSIEVPEQVLQSAQEMDITK
;
A
#
# COMPACT_ATOMS: atom_id res chain seq x y z
N MET A 1 -66.07 28.99 13.55
CA MET A 1 -64.81 28.59 14.25
C MET A 1 -63.88 27.93 13.24
N LYS A 2 -62.59 28.18 13.40
CA LYS A 2 -61.53 28.19 12.38
C LYS A 2 -61.28 26.85 11.69
N LYS A 3 -61.05 26.91 10.37
CA LYS A 3 -60.37 25.89 9.56
C LYS A 3 -58.93 25.76 10.04
N PHE A 4 -58.44 24.53 10.24
CA PHE A 4 -57.02 24.23 10.28
C PHE A 4 -56.78 22.97 9.46
N PHE A 5 -56.39 23.18 8.20
CA PHE A 5 -55.72 22.19 7.38
C PHE A 5 -54.29 22.11 7.91
N LEU A 6 -53.91 21.00 8.54
CA LEU A 6 -52.51 20.72 8.87
C LEU A 6 -52.02 19.64 7.89
N CYS A 7 -51.44 20.08 6.78
CA CYS A 7 -50.58 19.24 5.96
C CYS A 7 -49.39 18.80 6.81
N ILE A 8 -49.32 17.51 7.13
CA ILE A 8 -48.08 16.89 7.63
C ILE A 8 -47.17 16.74 6.41
N PRO A 9 -46.00 17.41 6.34
CA PRO A 9 -45.04 17.13 5.29
C PRO A 9 -44.46 15.74 5.54
N VAL A 10 -44.70 14.84 4.59
CA VAL A 10 -43.95 13.59 4.45
C VAL A 10 -42.49 13.98 4.28
N LEU A 11 -41.68 13.71 5.30
CA LEU A 11 -40.23 13.82 5.26
C LEU A 11 -39.71 12.70 4.36
N ILE A 12 -39.53 13.00 3.08
CA ILE A 12 -38.86 12.11 2.13
C ILE A 12 -37.38 12.09 2.53
N LEU A 13 -36.97 11.05 3.25
CA LEU A 13 -35.56 10.68 3.38
C LEU A 13 -35.06 10.23 2.00
N LEU A 14 -34.53 11.18 1.23
CA LEU A 14 -33.72 10.87 0.06
C LEU A 14 -32.37 10.33 0.54
N LEU A 15 -32.33 9.03 0.83
CA LEU A 15 -31.08 8.27 0.84
C LEU A 15 -30.64 8.12 -0.62
N SER A 16 -29.88 9.10 -1.11
CA SER A 16 -29.15 9.00 -2.38
C SER A 16 -27.67 9.26 -2.08
N ALA A 17 -27.06 8.33 -1.34
CA ALA A 17 -25.64 8.34 -1.01
C ALA A 17 -24.97 7.13 -1.70
N CYS A 18 -24.74 7.22 -3.01
CA CYS A 18 -23.93 6.28 -3.82
C CYS A 18 -23.46 6.93 -5.15
N ASN A 19 -23.19 8.24 -5.18
CA ASN A 19 -22.75 8.89 -6.43
C ASN A 19 -21.85 10.11 -6.18
N GLN A 20 -20.81 9.91 -5.37
CA GLN A 20 -19.86 10.99 -5.05
C GLN A 20 -18.97 11.28 -6.27
N LYS A 21 -18.98 12.54 -6.69
CA LYS A 21 -18.13 13.04 -7.78
C LYS A 21 -16.89 13.69 -7.18
N ALA A 22 -15.76 13.65 -7.89
CA ALA A 22 -14.52 14.23 -7.42
C ALA A 22 -14.64 15.75 -7.18
N GLU A 23 -14.12 16.20 -6.05
CA GLU A 23 -13.96 17.63 -5.76
C GLU A 23 -12.59 18.12 -6.27
N PRO A 24 -12.50 19.30 -6.92
CA PRO A 24 -11.22 19.84 -7.34
C PRO A 24 -10.38 20.26 -6.14
N VAL A 25 -9.10 19.87 -6.10
CA VAL A 25 -8.18 20.31 -5.04
C VAL A 25 -8.01 21.83 -5.12
N ALA A 26 -8.34 22.54 -4.04
CA ALA A 26 -8.24 24.00 -3.99
C ALA A 26 -6.77 24.43 -4.10
N LYS A 27 -6.37 25.00 -5.25
CA LYS A 27 -5.08 25.67 -5.40
C LYS A 27 -5.04 26.86 -4.43
N SER A 28 -4.16 26.82 -3.42
CA SER A 28 -3.92 27.93 -2.51
C SER A 28 -3.23 29.07 -3.25
N SER A 29 -4.02 29.99 -3.78
CA SER A 29 -3.56 31.32 -4.18
C SER A 29 -4.62 32.35 -3.80
N PRO A 30 -4.27 33.37 -3.01
CA PRO A 30 -5.21 34.41 -2.63
C PRO A 30 -5.24 35.44 -3.76
N ASP A 31 -6.22 35.39 -4.65
CA ASP A 31 -6.92 36.60 -5.09
C ASP A 31 -8.21 36.32 -5.89
N LYS A 32 -9.11 37.30 -5.82
CA LYS A 32 -10.57 37.28 -5.97
C LYS A 32 -11.18 36.80 -7.30
N LYS A 33 -12.32 36.08 -7.13
CA LYS A 33 -13.62 36.19 -7.85
C LYS A 33 -13.63 36.96 -9.18
N ALA A 34 -13.85 36.24 -10.29
CA ALA A 34 -15.13 36.15 -11.01
C ALA A 34 -14.91 35.77 -12.49
N ALA A 35 -15.26 34.55 -12.86
CA ALA A 35 -15.83 34.23 -14.17
C ALA A 35 -16.50 32.85 -14.04
N ALA A 36 -17.82 32.87 -13.90
CA ALA A 36 -18.64 31.71 -14.16
C ALA A 36 -18.72 31.50 -15.67
N GLU A 37 -18.66 30.22 -16.06
CA GLU A 37 -19.09 29.65 -17.34
C GLU A 37 -18.20 29.90 -18.57
N SER A 38 -17.35 28.92 -18.89
CA SER A 38 -17.43 28.15 -20.15
C SER A 38 -16.24 27.19 -20.27
N GLY A 39 -16.50 25.93 -20.63
CA GLY A 39 -15.46 24.99 -21.06
C GLY A 39 -15.55 23.62 -20.42
N ASP A 40 -16.40 22.78 -20.99
CA ASP A 40 -16.54 21.33 -20.80
C ASP A 40 -16.83 20.77 -19.40
N LYS A 41 -18.08 20.32 -19.26
CA LYS A 41 -18.41 19.17 -18.43
C LYS A 41 -17.74 17.94 -19.04
N GLU A 42 -16.43 17.83 -18.89
CA GLU A 42 -15.79 16.51 -18.90
C GLU A 42 -16.57 15.70 -17.86
N LYS A 43 -17.19 14.59 -18.28
CA LYS A 43 -18.03 13.77 -17.40
C LYS A 43 -17.16 13.29 -16.25
N SER A 44 -17.14 14.04 -15.14
CA SER A 44 -16.39 13.63 -13.97
C SER A 44 -16.94 12.28 -13.53
N LEU A 45 -16.07 11.27 -13.64
CA LEU A 45 -16.38 9.91 -13.23
C LEU A 45 -16.69 9.92 -11.74
N THR A 46 -17.57 9.02 -11.32
CA THR A 46 -17.78 8.79 -9.88
C THR A 46 -16.60 8.03 -9.30
N LEU A 47 -16.48 8.03 -7.98
CA LEU A 47 -15.46 7.26 -7.26
C LEU A 47 -15.50 5.78 -7.68
N GLU A 48 -16.70 5.19 -7.74
CA GLU A 48 -16.91 3.80 -8.13
C GLU A 48 -16.44 3.54 -9.57
N GLN A 49 -16.70 4.46 -10.49
CA GLN A 49 -16.27 4.33 -11.89
C GLN A 49 -14.75 4.42 -12.04
N VAL A 50 -14.10 5.34 -11.32
CA VAL A 50 -12.63 5.42 -11.30
C VAL A 50 -12.05 4.14 -10.73
N TYR A 51 -12.64 3.64 -9.66
CA TYR A 51 -12.22 2.42 -9.00
C TYR A 51 -12.32 1.18 -9.91
N GLU A 52 -13.46 0.98 -10.58
CA GLU A 52 -13.66 -0.08 -11.57
C GLU A 52 -12.62 0.00 -12.70
N LYS A 53 -12.41 1.19 -13.26
CA LYS A 53 -11.41 1.40 -14.32
C LYS A 53 -9.99 1.12 -13.87
N THR A 54 -9.67 1.47 -12.62
CA THR A 54 -8.35 1.21 -12.02
C THR A 54 -8.12 -0.29 -11.85
N ILE A 55 -9.14 -1.04 -11.43
CA ILE A 55 -9.10 -2.51 -11.37
C ILE A 55 -8.92 -3.11 -12.77
N GLU A 56 -9.66 -2.62 -13.77
CA GLU A 56 -9.52 -3.09 -15.15
C GLU A 56 -8.12 -2.83 -15.73
N ALA A 57 -7.54 -1.66 -15.45
CA ALA A 57 -6.19 -1.31 -15.85
C ALA A 57 -5.16 -2.26 -15.21
N SER A 58 -5.23 -2.47 -13.89
CA SER A 58 -4.33 -3.39 -13.17
C SER A 58 -4.43 -4.83 -13.65
N ASN A 59 -5.63 -5.33 -13.95
CA ASN A 59 -5.80 -6.69 -14.47
C ASN A 59 -5.06 -6.91 -15.80
N LYS A 60 -4.83 -5.83 -16.57
CA LYS A 60 -4.09 -5.83 -17.84
C LYS A 60 -2.59 -5.57 -17.68
N LEU A 61 -2.11 -5.28 -16.46
CA LEU A 61 -0.69 -5.11 -16.21
C LEU A 61 0.04 -6.47 -16.25
N GLU A 62 1.10 -6.49 -17.04
CA GLU A 62 2.05 -7.59 -17.21
C GLU A 62 3.33 -7.32 -16.41
N SER A 63 3.72 -6.06 -16.25
CA SER A 63 4.85 -5.65 -15.43
C SER A 63 4.74 -4.22 -14.90
N LEU A 64 5.47 -3.92 -13.84
CA LEU A 64 5.62 -2.58 -13.28
C LEU A 64 6.91 -2.45 -12.46
N SER A 65 7.33 -1.21 -12.24
CA SER A 65 8.33 -0.83 -11.24
C SER A 65 7.67 -0.09 -10.09
N LEU A 66 8.17 -0.34 -8.88
CA LEU A 66 7.82 0.33 -7.63
C LEU A 66 9.08 0.93 -7.02
N ALA A 67 9.04 2.21 -6.66
CA ALA A 67 10.03 2.84 -5.81
C ALA A 67 9.35 3.39 -4.56
N SER A 68 9.86 3.07 -3.38
CA SER A 68 9.24 3.45 -2.11
C SER A 68 10.26 3.98 -1.10
N GLU A 69 9.96 5.12 -0.50
CA GLU A 69 10.66 5.66 0.66
C GLU A 69 9.85 5.38 1.92
N LEU A 70 10.38 4.53 2.80
CA LEU A 70 9.78 4.14 4.06
C LEU A 70 10.52 4.80 5.22
N ASN A 71 9.82 5.58 6.02
CA ASN A 71 10.33 6.14 7.26
C ASN A 71 9.54 5.54 8.43
N GLN A 72 10.25 4.94 9.37
CA GLN A 72 9.69 4.33 10.56
C GLN A 72 10.36 4.91 11.81
N SER A 73 9.56 5.19 12.83
CA SER A 73 10.01 5.67 14.13
C SER A 73 9.42 4.76 15.20
N ILE A 74 10.28 4.09 15.96
CA ILE A 74 9.89 3.18 17.03
C ILE A 74 10.22 3.83 18.37
N THR A 75 9.23 4.00 19.22
CA THR A 75 9.39 4.51 20.58
C THR A 75 9.10 3.40 21.58
N LEU A 76 10.07 3.13 22.44
CA LEU A 76 9.95 2.18 23.56
C LEU A 76 9.73 2.97 24.85
N LYS A 77 8.87 2.49 25.74
CA LYS A 77 8.56 3.17 27.00
C LYS A 77 9.78 3.60 27.83
N ASP A 78 10.81 2.75 27.87
CA ASP A 78 12.03 2.96 28.67
C ASP A 78 13.17 3.64 27.88
N GLN A 79 12.94 4.02 26.61
CA GLN A 79 13.87 4.79 25.80
C GLN A 79 13.19 6.03 25.22
N PRO A 80 13.49 7.24 25.74
CA PRO A 80 12.80 8.46 25.32
C PRO A 80 13.16 8.91 23.90
N GLU A 81 14.32 8.53 23.37
CA GLU A 81 14.68 8.81 21.99
C GLU A 81 14.12 7.73 21.05
N PRO A 82 13.36 8.10 20.01
CA PRO A 82 12.82 7.15 19.06
C PRO A 82 13.94 6.56 18.20
N LEU A 83 13.88 5.25 17.95
CA LEU A 83 14.72 4.60 16.97
C LEU A 83 14.19 4.91 15.56
N ALA A 84 14.91 5.73 14.81
CA ALA A 84 14.59 6.03 13.42
C ALA A 84 15.17 5.00 12.46
N ILE A 85 14.32 4.49 11.56
CA ILE A 85 14.67 3.57 10.48
C ILE A 85 14.19 4.19 9.17
N LYS A 86 15.09 4.30 8.19
CA LYS A 86 14.78 4.74 6.83
C LYS A 86 15.10 3.64 5.85
N SER A 87 14.19 3.37 4.93
CA SER A 87 14.42 2.39 3.87
C SER A 87 14.05 2.96 2.50
N ASP A 88 14.96 2.84 1.55
CA ASP A 88 14.71 3.09 0.13
C ASP A 88 14.55 1.73 -0.55
N ILE A 89 13.41 1.49 -1.17
CA ILE A 89 13.07 0.22 -1.81
C ILE A 89 12.84 0.48 -3.30
N GLN A 90 13.47 -0.33 -4.14
CA GLN A 90 13.22 -0.42 -5.57
C GLN A 90 12.81 -1.85 -5.89
N MET A 91 11.78 -2.02 -6.70
CA MET A 91 11.24 -3.32 -7.03
C MET A 91 10.70 -3.33 -8.44
N ASP A 92 11.00 -4.39 -9.17
CA ASP A 92 10.44 -4.68 -10.48
C ASP A 92 9.66 -5.98 -10.41
N VAL A 93 8.48 -6.00 -11.04
CA VAL A 93 7.59 -7.17 -11.08
C VAL A 93 7.22 -7.48 -12.51
N VAL A 94 7.33 -8.74 -12.90
CA VAL A 94 6.73 -9.30 -14.11
C VAL A 94 5.78 -10.41 -13.69
N LYS A 95 4.54 -10.38 -14.17
CA LYS A 95 3.45 -11.25 -13.70
C LYS A 95 3.48 -12.65 -14.32
N LYS A 96 3.97 -12.79 -15.56
CA LYS A 96 3.93 -14.06 -16.31
C LYS A 96 5.17 -14.25 -17.22
N PRO A 97 6.03 -15.25 -16.95
CA PRO A 97 6.13 -15.99 -15.67
C PRO A 97 6.39 -15.00 -14.53
N LEU A 98 5.95 -15.36 -13.31
CA LEU A 98 6.15 -14.49 -12.15
C LEU A 98 7.66 -14.36 -11.90
N SER A 99 8.18 -13.13 -11.99
CA SER A 99 9.54 -12.81 -11.58
C SER A 99 9.58 -11.46 -10.89
N LEU A 100 10.50 -11.33 -9.95
CA LEU A 100 10.64 -10.16 -9.10
C LEU A 100 12.11 -9.86 -8.86
N TYR A 101 12.45 -8.58 -8.97
CA TYR A 101 13.74 -8.04 -8.56
C TYR A 101 13.48 -7.00 -7.48
N GLN A 102 14.28 -6.99 -6.42
CA GLN A 102 14.17 -6.01 -5.37
C GLN A 102 15.56 -5.56 -4.92
N LYS A 103 15.71 -4.27 -4.71
CA LYS A 103 16.86 -3.66 -4.06
C LYS A 103 16.39 -2.78 -2.92
N MET A 104 16.99 -2.94 -1.75
CA MET A 104 16.64 -2.18 -0.56
C MET A 104 17.88 -1.64 0.11
N LYS A 105 17.84 -0.37 0.46
CA LYS A 105 18.82 0.28 1.31
C LYS A 105 18.16 0.67 2.62
N MET A 106 18.65 0.15 3.73
CA MET A 106 18.14 0.42 5.07
C MET A 106 19.18 1.20 5.87
N THR A 107 18.75 2.25 6.55
CA THR A 107 19.56 3.05 7.47
C THR A 107 18.86 3.06 8.83
N VAL A 108 19.52 2.46 9.81
CA VAL A 108 19.10 2.52 11.22
C VAL A 108 19.98 3.54 11.91
N GLU A 109 19.39 4.43 12.70
CA GLU A 109 20.14 5.43 13.46
C GLU A 109 21.25 4.79 14.32
N GLY A 110 22.45 5.36 14.27
CA GLY A 110 23.61 4.83 14.98
C GLY A 110 24.28 3.60 14.33
N GLN A 111 23.79 3.11 13.19
CA GLN A 111 24.35 1.98 12.47
C GLN A 111 24.78 2.35 11.03
N PRO A 112 25.78 1.66 10.45
CA PRO A 112 26.10 1.83 9.04
C PRO A 112 24.92 1.39 8.15
N PRO A 113 24.67 2.05 7.02
CA PRO A 113 23.64 1.63 6.07
C PRO A 113 23.88 0.20 5.58
N GLN A 114 22.80 -0.55 5.44
CA GLN A 114 22.79 -1.90 4.91
C GLN A 114 22.06 -1.91 3.57
N GLU A 115 22.63 -2.61 2.59
CA GLU A 115 22.02 -2.77 1.27
C GLU A 115 21.84 -4.26 0.99
N THR A 116 20.61 -4.64 0.64
CA THR A 116 20.25 -6.00 0.23
C THR A 116 19.66 -5.95 -1.17
N GLU A 117 19.83 -7.02 -1.91
CA GLU A 117 19.35 -7.18 -3.27
C GLU A 117 18.82 -8.60 -3.41
N SER A 118 17.72 -8.80 -4.12
CA SER A 118 17.13 -10.11 -4.31
C SER A 118 16.50 -10.29 -5.68
N TYR A 119 16.47 -11.55 -6.10
CA TYR A 119 15.83 -12.03 -7.31
C TYR A 119 14.94 -13.21 -6.96
N LEU A 120 13.70 -13.20 -7.44
CA LEU A 120 12.80 -14.34 -7.43
C LEU A 120 12.45 -14.65 -8.89
N THR A 121 12.90 -15.79 -9.37
CA THR A 121 12.64 -16.28 -10.74
C THR A 121 12.41 -17.78 -10.69
N ASP A 122 12.15 -18.40 -11.86
CA ASP A 122 12.09 -19.86 -11.97
C ASP A 122 13.44 -20.54 -11.61
N ASP A 123 14.57 -19.82 -11.68
CA ASP A 123 15.90 -20.37 -11.33
C ASP A 123 16.12 -20.51 -9.80
N GLY A 124 15.31 -19.82 -9.01
CA GLY A 124 15.47 -19.74 -7.56
C GLY A 124 15.10 -18.39 -6.96
N PHE A 125 15.06 -18.35 -5.64
CA PHE A 125 15.18 -17.11 -4.88
C PHE A 125 16.62 -16.91 -4.44
N PHE A 126 17.16 -15.74 -4.77
CA PHE A 126 18.52 -15.32 -4.46
C PHE A 126 18.45 -14.03 -3.66
N GLN A 127 19.24 -13.93 -2.59
CA GLN A 127 19.32 -12.72 -1.78
C GLN A 127 20.77 -12.46 -1.37
N PHE A 128 21.19 -11.20 -1.50
CA PHE A 128 22.47 -10.74 -0.98
C PHE A 128 22.36 -10.50 0.52
N ASP A 129 23.17 -11.20 1.31
CA ASP A 129 23.32 -10.92 2.73
C ASP A 129 24.36 -9.80 2.94
N PRO A 130 23.95 -8.60 3.41
CA PRO A 130 24.89 -7.49 3.66
C PRO A 130 25.93 -7.79 4.75
N VAL A 131 25.65 -8.73 5.66
CA VAL A 131 26.53 -9.05 6.79
C VAL A 131 27.68 -9.94 6.33
N SER A 132 27.37 -11.08 5.73
CA SER A 132 28.40 -12.00 5.19
C SER A 132 28.95 -11.56 3.84
N LYS A 133 28.30 -10.60 3.17
CA LYS A 133 28.61 -10.11 1.81
C LYS A 133 28.59 -11.22 0.77
N LYS A 134 27.60 -12.10 0.86
CA LYS A 134 27.43 -13.26 -0.01
C LYS A 134 26.02 -13.33 -0.55
N TRP A 135 25.90 -13.92 -1.74
CA TRP A 135 24.62 -14.36 -2.25
C TRP A 135 24.21 -15.66 -1.59
N ILE A 136 22.96 -15.71 -1.16
CA ILE A 136 22.32 -16.89 -0.59
C ILE A 136 21.22 -17.32 -1.55
N LYS A 137 21.19 -18.61 -1.89
CA LYS A 137 20.11 -19.23 -2.64
C LYS A 137 19.20 -19.98 -1.68
N LEU A 138 17.91 -19.75 -1.74
CA LEU A 138 16.93 -20.54 -0.98
C LEU A 138 16.75 -21.92 -1.64
N PRO A 139 16.53 -22.99 -0.85
CA PRO A 139 16.18 -24.30 -1.36
C PRO A 139 14.94 -24.25 -2.26
N GLU A 140 14.85 -25.19 -3.21
CA GLU A 140 13.81 -25.21 -4.24
C GLU A 140 12.39 -25.29 -3.65
N ASN A 141 12.20 -26.09 -2.60
CA ASN A 141 10.91 -26.20 -1.92
C ASN A 141 10.46 -24.87 -1.31
N MET A 142 11.38 -24.12 -0.68
CA MET A 142 11.08 -22.81 -0.11
C MET A 142 10.82 -21.77 -1.20
N THR A 143 11.62 -21.77 -2.27
CA THR A 143 11.39 -20.90 -3.43
C THR A 143 10.01 -21.16 -4.05
N THR A 144 9.63 -22.43 -4.20
CA THR A 144 8.32 -22.82 -4.75
C THR A 144 7.17 -22.30 -3.89
N GLU A 145 7.28 -22.40 -2.56
CA GLU A 145 6.28 -21.84 -1.65
C GLU A 145 6.25 -20.30 -1.73
N LEU A 146 7.40 -19.63 -1.83
CA LEU A 146 7.45 -18.18 -2.05
C LEU A 146 6.77 -17.77 -3.35
N LEU A 147 7.04 -18.46 -4.47
CA LEU A 147 6.36 -18.21 -5.74
C LEU A 147 4.84 -18.42 -5.64
N LYS A 148 4.36 -19.41 -4.88
CA LYS A 148 2.93 -19.60 -4.64
C LYS A 148 2.31 -18.44 -3.86
N ILE A 149 2.99 -17.97 -2.80
CA ILE A 149 2.55 -16.82 -2.00
C ILE A 149 2.51 -15.57 -2.87
N GLN A 150 3.60 -15.29 -3.57
CA GLN A 150 3.71 -14.12 -4.45
C GLN A 150 2.71 -14.19 -5.59
N ASN A 151 2.41 -15.35 -6.18
CA ASN A 151 1.34 -15.48 -7.18
C ASN A 151 -0.06 -15.17 -6.63
N LYS A 152 -0.33 -15.47 -5.34
CA LYS A 152 -1.58 -15.08 -4.68
C LYS A 152 -1.64 -13.57 -4.42
N GLN A 153 -0.49 -12.94 -4.19
CA GLN A 153 -0.33 -11.51 -3.92
C GLN A 153 0.04 -10.68 -5.18
N ALA A 154 0.20 -11.31 -6.35
CA ALA A 154 0.66 -10.69 -7.59
C ALA A 154 -0.36 -9.72 -8.22
N ASP A 155 -1.49 -9.51 -7.57
CA ASP A 155 -2.40 -8.41 -7.90
C ASP A 155 -1.96 -7.17 -7.11
N PRO A 156 -1.26 -6.21 -7.74
CA PRO A 156 -0.75 -5.01 -7.07
C PRO A 156 -1.88 -4.10 -6.54
N LEU A 157 -3.14 -4.37 -6.93
CA LEU A 157 -4.32 -3.69 -6.42
C LEU A 157 -5.18 -4.55 -5.50
N ALA A 158 -4.71 -5.70 -5.03
CA ALA A 158 -5.47 -6.49 -4.05
C ALA A 158 -5.82 -5.65 -2.80
N GLU A 159 -4.89 -4.82 -2.34
CA GLU A 159 -5.11 -3.89 -1.23
C GLU A 159 -6.16 -2.83 -1.59
N LEU A 160 -6.02 -2.19 -2.76
CA LEU A 160 -7.03 -1.23 -3.24
C LEU A 160 -8.41 -1.89 -3.33
N LYS A 161 -8.52 -3.12 -3.87
CA LYS A 161 -9.75 -3.96 -3.96
C LYS A 161 -10.43 -4.14 -2.60
N LYS A 162 -9.64 -4.37 -1.55
CA LYS A 162 -10.15 -4.51 -0.19
C LYS A 162 -10.64 -3.18 0.40
N MET A 163 -10.02 -2.07 0.00
CA MET A 163 -10.49 -0.73 0.39
C MET A 163 -11.88 -0.38 -0.16
N GLN A 164 -12.45 -1.15 -1.09
CA GLN A 164 -13.85 -0.97 -1.54
C GLN A 164 -14.85 -1.01 -0.38
N GLU A 165 -14.55 -1.80 0.66
CA GLU A 165 -15.42 -1.92 1.84
C GLU A 165 -15.54 -0.60 2.63
N PHE A 166 -14.57 0.29 2.43
CA PHE A 166 -14.48 1.62 3.03
C PHE A 166 -14.74 2.74 2.00
N ILE A 167 -15.29 2.42 0.82
CA ILE A 167 -15.48 3.39 -0.27
C ILE A 167 -16.31 4.62 0.14
N LYS A 168 -17.19 4.47 1.13
CA LYS A 168 -18.00 5.58 1.69
C LYS A 168 -17.20 6.53 2.59
N ASP A 169 -16.07 6.06 3.10
CA ASP A 169 -15.15 6.79 3.97
C ASP A 169 -13.98 7.39 3.16
N ILE A 170 -13.98 7.20 1.83
CA ILE A 170 -12.98 7.75 0.92
C ILE A 170 -13.37 9.18 0.54
N THR A 171 -12.45 10.11 0.78
CA THR A 171 -12.48 11.43 0.17
C THR A 171 -11.99 11.33 -1.26
N PHE A 172 -12.79 11.84 -2.20
CA PHE A 172 -12.53 11.73 -3.63
C PHE A 172 -12.30 13.12 -4.23
N GLU A 173 -11.05 13.39 -4.58
CA GLU A 173 -10.60 14.65 -5.15
C GLU A 173 -9.99 14.45 -6.54
N MET A 174 -9.72 15.54 -7.25
CA MET A 174 -8.98 15.50 -8.51
C MET A 174 -8.12 16.75 -8.71
N ASP A 175 -6.95 16.56 -9.32
CA ASP A 175 -6.13 17.65 -9.87
C ASP A 175 -6.22 17.66 -11.41
N ASP A 176 -5.29 18.32 -12.10
CA ASP A 176 -5.30 18.40 -13.58
C ASP A 176 -5.06 17.01 -14.22
N SER A 177 -4.20 16.18 -13.62
CA SER A 177 -3.67 14.90 -14.13
C SER A 177 -4.18 13.64 -13.40
N HIS A 178 -4.64 13.77 -12.15
CA HIS A 178 -4.97 12.63 -11.30
C HIS A 178 -6.37 12.70 -10.70
N TYR A 179 -6.94 11.52 -10.48
CA TYR A 179 -7.92 11.28 -9.44
C TYR A 179 -7.18 10.97 -8.13
N ILE A 180 -7.62 11.55 -7.01
CA ILE A 180 -6.99 11.42 -5.70
C ILE A 180 -7.98 10.78 -4.75
N LEU A 181 -7.64 9.60 -4.25
CA LEU A 181 -8.48 8.81 -3.34
C LEU A 181 -7.80 8.77 -1.99
N THR A 182 -8.43 9.40 -1.00
CA THR A 182 -7.91 9.49 0.37
C THR A 182 -8.80 8.71 1.32
N LEU A 183 -8.27 7.65 1.92
CA LEU A 183 -8.91 6.96 3.03
C LEU A 183 -8.25 7.42 4.33
N HIS A 184 -9.06 7.96 5.24
CA HIS A 184 -8.67 8.15 6.64
C HIS A 184 -9.45 7.16 7.48
N ALA A 185 -8.75 6.23 8.11
CA ALA A 185 -9.38 5.21 8.90
C ALA A 185 -8.87 5.24 10.34
N SER A 186 -9.83 5.17 11.27
CA SER A 186 -9.59 5.08 12.71
C SER A 186 -10.75 4.34 13.38
N GLY A 187 -10.52 3.78 14.56
CA GLY A 187 -11.54 3.11 15.36
C GLY A 187 -11.78 1.62 15.04
N ASP A 188 -12.68 1.01 15.80
CA ASP A 188 -12.80 -0.43 15.97
C ASP A 188 -13.06 -1.21 14.65
N LYS A 189 -13.90 -0.66 13.75
CA LYS A 189 -14.22 -1.29 12.45
C LYS A 189 -12.96 -1.49 11.61
N PHE A 190 -12.07 -0.51 11.63
CA PHE A 190 -10.86 -0.54 10.84
C PHE A 190 -9.74 -1.37 11.51
N GLN A 191 -9.71 -1.36 12.84
CA GLN A 191 -8.84 -2.24 13.61
C GLN A 191 -9.12 -3.73 13.30
N ALA A 192 -10.40 -4.12 13.20
CA ALA A 192 -10.78 -5.48 12.82
C ALA A 192 -10.30 -5.86 11.41
N PHE A 193 -10.44 -4.95 10.44
CA PHE A 193 -9.96 -5.16 9.07
C PHE A 193 -8.44 -5.34 9.00
N LEU A 194 -7.67 -4.51 9.69
CA LEU A 194 -6.21 -4.65 9.71
C LEU A 194 -5.75 -5.91 10.45
N GLN A 195 -6.42 -6.30 11.53
CA GLN A 195 -6.14 -7.58 12.21
C GLN A 195 -6.38 -8.77 11.27
N GLU A 196 -7.47 -8.74 10.51
CA GLU A 196 -7.77 -9.76 9.50
C GLU A 196 -6.69 -9.77 8.40
N GLU A 197 -6.27 -8.61 7.90
CA GLU A 197 -5.20 -8.52 6.90
C GLU A 197 -3.85 -9.03 7.40
N LEU A 198 -3.48 -8.71 8.64
CA LEU A 198 -2.26 -9.23 9.25
C LEU A 198 -2.33 -10.76 9.41
N GLN A 199 -3.47 -11.29 9.86
CA GLN A 199 -3.67 -12.74 9.98
C GLN A 199 -3.64 -13.45 8.62
N ASN A 200 -4.18 -12.82 7.57
CA ASN A 200 -4.26 -13.39 6.24
C ASN A 200 -2.92 -13.34 5.47
N ASN A 201 -2.06 -12.37 5.78
CA ASN A 201 -0.78 -12.16 5.07
C ASN A 201 0.45 -12.71 5.83
N LEU A 202 0.33 -13.01 7.13
CA LEU A 202 1.38 -13.68 7.90
C LEU A 202 1.21 -15.19 7.83
N SER A 203 2.31 -15.94 7.89
CA SER A 203 2.21 -17.39 8.11
C SER A 203 1.56 -17.65 9.47
N PRO A 204 0.76 -18.73 9.65
CA PRO A 204 0.12 -19.04 10.92
C PRO A 204 1.10 -19.08 12.10
N GLU A 205 2.31 -19.60 11.85
CA GLU A 205 3.41 -19.66 12.81
C GLU A 205 3.95 -18.27 13.20
N LEU A 206 4.03 -17.33 12.25
CA LEU A 206 4.48 -15.96 12.51
C LEU A 206 3.39 -15.12 13.20
N ALA A 207 2.12 -15.34 12.83
CA ALA A 207 0.97 -14.70 13.48
C ALA A 207 0.81 -15.15 14.95
N GLU A 208 1.04 -16.44 15.23
CA GLU A 208 1.02 -17.01 16.58
C GLU A 208 2.19 -16.50 17.43
N ASN A 209 3.41 -16.48 16.87
CA ASN A 209 4.61 -15.99 17.56
C ASN A 209 4.56 -14.49 17.90
N LEU A 210 3.94 -13.67 17.03
CA LEU A 210 3.80 -12.24 17.27
C LEU A 210 2.67 -11.88 18.25
N GLN A 211 1.87 -12.85 18.70
CA GLN A 211 0.75 -12.66 19.64
C GLN A 211 -0.14 -11.46 19.25
N LEU A 212 -0.38 -11.29 17.94
CA LEU A 212 -1.04 -10.11 17.37
C LEU A 212 -2.51 -9.96 17.79
N SER A 213 -3.06 -10.92 18.53
CA SER A 213 -4.48 -11.00 18.84
C SER A 213 -4.95 -10.07 19.96
N ASP A 214 -4.12 -9.68 20.95
CA ASP A 214 -4.65 -9.05 22.18
C ASP A 214 -4.00 -7.72 22.63
N GLY A 215 -3.09 -7.13 21.84
CA GLY A 215 -2.35 -5.93 22.27
C GLY A 215 -2.21 -4.80 21.25
N MET A 216 -2.50 -5.04 19.97
CA MET A 216 -2.28 -4.07 18.90
C MET A 216 -3.46 -3.09 18.77
N ASN A 217 -3.17 -1.80 18.86
CA ASN A 217 -4.14 -0.71 18.70
C ASN A 217 -3.63 0.25 17.62
N ILE A 218 -4.30 0.26 16.47
CA ILE A 218 -4.05 1.24 15.40
C ILE A 218 -4.73 2.56 15.79
N LYS A 219 -3.93 3.60 16.04
CA LYS A 219 -4.42 4.94 16.39
C LYS A 219 -4.93 5.68 15.17
N SER A 220 -4.17 5.62 14.09
CA SER A 220 -4.50 6.27 12.84
C SER A 220 -3.93 5.48 11.67
N LEU A 221 -4.67 5.49 10.57
CA LEU A 221 -4.18 5.10 9.27
C LEU A 221 -4.69 6.06 8.20
N SER A 222 -3.81 6.42 7.28
CA SER A 222 -4.16 7.15 6.07
C SER A 222 -3.54 6.49 4.85
N TYR A 223 -4.36 6.35 3.81
CA TYR A 223 -3.88 6.04 2.46
C TYR A 223 -4.30 7.14 1.51
N VAL A 224 -3.39 7.55 0.64
CA VAL A 224 -3.68 8.46 -0.48
C VAL A 224 -3.18 7.83 -1.76
N TYR A 225 -4.08 7.52 -2.68
CA TYR A 225 -3.75 7.05 -4.02
C TYR A 225 -3.92 8.16 -5.04
N TYR A 226 -2.93 8.31 -5.91
CA TYR A 226 -3.00 9.16 -7.10
C TYR A 226 -3.13 8.24 -8.31
N ILE A 227 -4.23 8.39 -9.03
CA ILE A 227 -4.59 7.56 -10.17
C ILE A 227 -4.57 8.45 -11.42
N ASP A 228 -3.75 8.09 -12.38
CA ASP A 228 -3.63 8.81 -13.65
C ASP A 228 -4.96 8.78 -14.42
N LYS A 229 -5.44 9.94 -14.89
CA LYS A 229 -6.76 10.05 -15.53
C LYS A 229 -6.84 9.39 -16.90
N GLU A 230 -5.71 9.25 -17.60
CA GLU A 230 -5.68 8.71 -18.96
C GLU A 230 -5.62 7.19 -18.94
N THR A 231 -4.72 6.65 -18.11
CA THR A 231 -4.40 5.22 -18.04
C THR A 231 -5.12 4.49 -16.93
N TYR A 232 -5.63 5.21 -15.92
CA TYR A 232 -6.21 4.66 -14.69
C TYR A 232 -5.23 3.81 -13.87
N ASN A 233 -3.93 3.96 -14.11
CA ASN A 233 -2.92 3.32 -13.27
C ASN A 233 -2.68 4.16 -12.01
N PRO A 234 -2.50 3.53 -10.82
CA PRO A 234 -1.96 4.25 -9.67
C PRO A 234 -0.53 4.68 -9.99
N THR A 235 -0.20 5.97 -9.82
CA THR A 235 1.16 6.49 -10.07
C THR A 235 1.89 6.78 -8.76
N LYS A 236 1.13 7.05 -7.70
CA LYS A 236 1.68 7.33 -6.37
C LYS A 236 0.75 6.81 -5.28
N MET A 237 1.34 6.30 -4.21
CA MET A 237 0.65 5.97 -2.97
C MET A 237 1.40 6.60 -1.80
N ILE A 238 0.66 7.22 -0.88
CA ILE A 238 1.17 7.67 0.41
C ILE A 238 0.43 6.88 1.48
N ASN A 239 1.17 6.25 2.38
CA ASN A 239 0.64 5.57 3.54
C ASN A 239 1.22 6.20 4.80
N GLU A 240 0.38 6.46 5.79
CA GLU A 240 0.79 6.89 7.12
C GLU A 240 0.05 6.04 8.15
N MET A 241 0.79 5.49 9.12
CA MET A 241 0.25 4.57 10.12
C MET A 241 0.85 4.84 11.50
N GLU A 242 -0.01 4.84 12.51
CA GLU A 242 0.39 4.89 13.92
C GLU A 242 -0.18 3.67 14.64
N ILE A 243 0.71 2.78 15.10
CA ILE A 243 0.36 1.59 15.88
C ILE A 243 0.91 1.76 17.29
N VAL A 244 0.10 1.39 18.28
CA VAL A 244 0.53 1.19 19.66
C VAL A 244 0.27 -0.26 20.03
N THR A 245 1.31 -0.98 20.43
CA THR A 245 1.18 -2.36 20.92
C THR A 245 1.44 -2.40 22.41
N LYS A 246 0.54 -3.07 23.14
CA LYS A 246 0.68 -3.40 24.55
C LYS A 246 1.07 -4.85 24.70
N GLN A 247 2.35 -5.12 24.95
CA GLN A 247 2.76 -6.42 25.48
C GLN A 247 2.95 -6.30 26.99
N ALA A 248 2.78 -7.41 27.72
CA ALA A 248 2.54 -7.51 29.16
C ALA A 248 3.32 -6.55 30.10
N ASN A 249 4.48 -5.98 29.70
CA ASN A 249 5.21 -4.94 30.43
C ASN A 249 5.78 -3.77 29.59
N GLU A 250 5.60 -3.73 28.26
CA GLU A 250 6.21 -2.71 27.38
C GLU A 250 5.18 -2.13 26.41
N ASP A 251 5.01 -0.80 26.47
CA ASP A 251 4.24 -0.05 25.48
C ASP A 251 5.20 0.33 24.33
N ILE A 252 4.89 -0.14 23.11
CA ILE A 252 5.66 0.17 21.90
C ILE A 252 4.78 1.02 20.99
N ALA A 253 5.27 2.20 20.60
CA ALA A 253 4.64 3.04 19.59
C ALA A 253 5.45 3.01 18.29
N ILE A 254 4.78 2.75 17.18
CA ILE A 254 5.37 2.69 15.84
C ILE A 254 4.65 3.70 14.97
N ASN A 255 5.40 4.68 14.49
CA ASN A 255 4.95 5.60 13.45
C ASN A 255 5.62 5.21 12.13
N GLN A 256 4.83 5.07 11.09
CA GLN A 256 5.30 4.71 9.75
C GLN A 256 4.76 5.68 8.72
N LYS A 257 5.61 6.09 7.79
CA LYS A 257 5.24 6.82 6.59
C LYS A 257 5.93 6.23 5.38
N ALA A 258 5.15 5.82 4.39
CA ALA A 258 5.65 5.33 3.11
C ALA A 258 5.21 6.27 1.98
N ASN A 259 6.15 6.62 1.10
CA ASN A 259 5.86 7.31 -0.16
C ASN A 259 6.28 6.41 -1.29
N SER A 260 5.32 5.86 -2.01
CA SER A 260 5.52 4.91 -3.09
C SER A 260 5.15 5.53 -4.43
N THR A 261 5.93 5.20 -5.47
CA THR A 261 5.69 5.59 -6.85
C THR A 261 5.72 4.37 -7.73
N PHE A 262 4.77 4.31 -8.66
CA PHE A 262 4.61 3.21 -9.60
C PHE A 262 4.92 3.73 -11.00
N SER A 263 5.69 2.95 -11.76
CA SER A 263 6.17 3.35 -13.08
C SER A 263 6.45 2.13 -13.97
N ASN A 264 6.96 2.36 -15.18
CA ASN A 264 7.36 1.31 -16.12
C ASN A 264 6.28 0.24 -16.40
N PHE A 265 5.02 0.66 -16.39
CA PHE A 265 3.89 -0.22 -16.68
C PHE A 265 4.06 -0.91 -18.03
N ASN A 266 4.08 -2.25 -18.02
CA ASN A 266 4.24 -3.11 -19.20
C ASN A 266 5.55 -2.89 -19.99
N ALA A 267 6.56 -2.26 -19.39
CA ALA A 267 7.84 -1.98 -20.06
C ALA A 267 8.89 -3.08 -19.84
N ILE A 268 8.77 -3.84 -18.75
CA ILE A 268 9.72 -4.90 -18.38
C ILE A 268 9.22 -6.22 -18.93
N LYS A 269 10.04 -6.89 -19.75
CA LYS A 269 9.66 -8.15 -20.42
C LYS A 269 10.01 -9.38 -19.59
N SER A 270 11.18 -9.36 -18.95
CA SER A 270 11.70 -10.45 -18.13
C SER A 270 12.66 -9.89 -17.10
N ILE A 271 12.80 -10.62 -16.00
CA ILE A 271 13.82 -10.39 -14.97
C ILE A 271 14.68 -11.66 -14.94
N GLU A 272 15.98 -11.49 -15.14
CA GLU A 272 16.96 -12.59 -15.19
C GLU A 272 17.95 -12.43 -14.05
N VAL A 273 18.36 -13.56 -13.47
CA VAL A 273 19.39 -13.56 -12.42
C VAL A 273 20.76 -13.36 -13.08
N PRO A 274 21.57 -12.38 -12.66
CA PRO A 274 22.89 -12.18 -13.24
C PRO A 274 23.78 -13.42 -13.07
N GLU A 275 24.57 -13.76 -14.09
CA GLU A 275 25.39 -14.97 -14.09
C GLU A 275 26.35 -15.05 -12.88
N GLN A 276 26.89 -13.91 -12.45
CA GLN A 276 27.73 -13.82 -11.26
C GLN A 276 26.99 -14.24 -9.98
N VAL A 277 25.69 -13.93 -9.88
CA VAL A 277 24.85 -14.35 -8.74
C VAL A 277 24.64 -15.86 -8.79
N LEU A 278 24.25 -16.40 -9.95
CA LEU A 278 24.05 -17.85 -10.12
C LEU A 278 25.29 -18.67 -9.75
N GLN A 279 26.48 -18.20 -10.11
CA GLN A 279 27.73 -18.91 -9.84
C GLN A 279 28.25 -18.75 -8.41
N SER A 280 27.94 -17.64 -7.73
CA SER A 280 28.49 -17.32 -6.40
C SER A 280 27.54 -17.61 -5.25
N ALA A 281 26.24 -17.77 -5.52
CA ALA A 281 25.23 -18.01 -4.51
C ALA A 281 25.47 -19.34 -3.77
N GLN A 282 25.43 -19.28 -2.45
CA GLN A 282 25.52 -20.45 -1.58
C GLN A 282 24.12 -20.89 -1.19
N GLU A 283 23.80 -22.16 -1.37
CA GLU A 283 22.51 -22.68 -0.93
C GLU A 283 22.42 -22.60 0.60
N MET A 284 21.27 -22.15 1.10
CA MET A 284 21.00 -22.06 2.53
C MET A 284 20.96 -23.45 3.15
N ASP A 285 21.74 -23.66 4.21
CA ASP A 285 21.73 -24.91 4.97
C ASP A 285 20.51 -24.92 5.90
N ILE A 286 19.59 -25.87 5.66
CA ILE A 286 18.37 -26.08 6.45
C ILE A 286 18.53 -27.14 7.55
N THR A 287 19.75 -27.62 7.79
CA THR A 287 20.02 -28.68 8.77
C THR A 287 20.23 -28.09 10.17
N LYS A 288 19.16 -27.93 10.94
CA LYS A 288 19.21 -27.82 12.42
C LYS A 288 18.01 -28.48 13.08
#